data_AF-A0A445DHX6-F1
#
_entry.id   AF-A0A445DHX6-F1
#
_cell.length_a   1.000
_cell.length_b   1.000
_cell.length_c   1.000
_cell.angle_alpha   90.00
_cell.angle_beta   90.00
_cell.angle_gamma   90.00
#
_symmetry.space_group_name_H-M   'P 1'
#
loop_
_entity.id
_entity.type
_entity.pdbx_description
1 polymer ?
#
loop_
_entity_poly.entity_id
_entity_poly.type
_entity_poly.pdbx_seq_one_letter_code
_entity_poly.pdbx_strand_id
1 'polypeptide(L)' 'MNPVDHPHGGGEGRAPIGRKKPATPWGYPALGRRSRKRNKYSDNLILRRRSK' A
#
# COMPACT_ATOMS: atom_id res chain seq x y z
N MET A 1 -2.62 0.43 -17.86
CA MET A 1 -1.78 1.57 -17.43
C MET A 1 -0.39 1.36 -18.01
N ASN A 2 0.32 2.43 -18.34
CA ASN A 2 1.68 2.32 -18.82
C ASN A 2 2.65 2.24 -17.62
N PRO A 3 3.87 1.71 -17.82
CA PRO A 3 4.87 1.62 -16.74
C PRO A 3 5.22 2.95 -16.08
N VAL A 4 5.08 4.07 -16.80
CA VAL A 4 5.31 5.42 -16.26
C VAL A 4 4.23 5.87 -15.28
N ASP A 5 2.99 5.39 -15.45
CA ASP A 5 1.84 5.85 -14.65
C ASP A 5 1.66 5.04 -13.36
N HIS A 6 1.99 3.74 -13.40
CA HIS A 6 1.74 2.83 -12.30
C HIS A 6 2.82 1.76 -12.17
N PRO A 7 3.20 1.37 -10.94
CA PRO A 7 4.21 0.32 -10.76
C PRO A 7 3.81 -1.11 -11.17
N HIS A 8 2.56 -1.29 -11.66
CA HIS A 8 2.05 -2.53 -12.24
C HIS A 8 1.64 -2.33 -13.72
N GLY A 9 1.97 -1.17 -14.31
CA GLY A 9 1.67 -0.87 -15.69
C GLY A 9 2.62 -1.57 -16.66
N GLY A 10 2.16 -1.74 -17.90
CA GLY A 10 2.87 -2.45 -18.96
C GLY A 10 2.46 -3.91 -19.15
N GLY A 11 3.16 -4.57 -20.06
CA GLY A 11 2.86 -5.91 -20.56
C GLY A 11 2.31 -5.89 -21.98
N GLU A 12 2.65 -6.91 -22.78
CA GLU A 12 2.18 -7.07 -24.16
C GLU A 12 0.67 -7.38 -24.23
N GLY A 13 0.07 -7.74 -23.09
CA GLY A 13 -1.36 -8.00 -22.93
C GLY A 13 -1.76 -7.85 -21.46
N ARG A 14 -2.46 -8.84 -20.90
CA ARG A 14 -2.76 -8.85 -19.46
C ARG A 14 -1.49 -9.19 -18.67
N ALA A 15 -1.08 -8.29 -17.77
CA ALA A 15 0.07 -8.50 -16.90
C ALA A 15 -0.34 -8.83 -15.46
N PRO A 16 0.32 -9.81 -14.81
CA PRO A 16 0.25 -9.96 -13.37
C PRO A 16 1.03 -8.82 -12.68
N ILE A 17 0.93 -8.72 -11.35
CA ILE A 17 1.56 -7.64 -10.55
C ILE A 17 3.09 -7.59 -10.70
N GLY A 18 3.75 -8.73 -10.97
CA GLY A 18 5.20 -8.80 -11.23
C GLY A 18 6.12 -8.41 -10.06
N ARG A 19 5.56 -8.08 -8.89
CA ARG A 19 6.29 -7.64 -7.68
C ARG A 19 5.88 -8.48 -6.47
N LYS A 20 6.80 -8.61 -5.50
CA LYS A 20 6.57 -9.37 -4.25
C LYS A 20 5.35 -8.88 -3.45
N LYS A 21 5.02 -7.59 -3.53
CA LYS A 21 3.85 -6.99 -2.86
C LYS A 21 3.14 -6.06 -3.83
N PRO A 22 1.80 -6.01 -3.81
CA PRO A 22 1.05 -5.01 -4.55
C PRO A 22 1.45 -3.60 -4.09
N ALA A 23 1.69 -2.71 -5.04
CA ALA A 23 2.07 -1.34 -4.80
C ALA A 23 0.91 -0.37 -5.11
N THR A 24 0.91 0.78 -4.42
CA THR A 24 0.14 1.97 -4.80
C THR A 24 0.78 2.64 -6.02
N PRO A 25 0.11 3.61 -6.67
CA PRO A 25 0.70 4.37 -7.78
C PRO A 25 2.04 5.03 -7.42
N TRP A 26 2.22 5.38 -6.14
CA TRP A 26 3.43 6.00 -5.61
C TRP A 26 4.47 5.01 -5.06
N GLY A 27 4.30 3.70 -5.30
CA GLY A 27 5.29 2.69 -4.95
C GLY A 27 5.26 2.18 -3.50
N TYR A 28 4.28 2.59 -2.67
CA TYR A 28 4.14 2.04 -1.32
C TYR A 28 3.41 0.70 -1.33
N PRO A 29 3.66 -0.22 -0.38
CA PRO A 29 2.87 -1.45 -0.26
C PRO A 29 1.38 -1.15 0.01
N ALA A 30 0.49 -1.67 -0.84
CA ALA A 30 -0.95 -1.48 -0.72
C ALA A 30 -1.56 -2.37 0.38
N LEU A 31 -0.97 -3.54 0.63
CA LEU A 31 -1.45 -4.52 1.59
C LEU A 31 -0.52 -4.65 2.80
N GLY A 32 -1.12 -4.84 3.99
CA GLY A 32 -0.42 -5.17 5.24
C GLY A 32 0.35 -4.04 5.91
N ARG A 33 0.57 -2.89 5.25
CA ARG A 33 1.27 -1.75 5.85
C ARG A 33 0.35 -0.89 6.69
N ARG A 34 0.63 -0.74 7.99
CA ARG A 34 -0.02 0.26 8.85
C ARG A 34 0.49 1.66 8.49
N SER A 35 -0.41 2.57 8.12
CA SER A 35 -0.10 3.95 7.73
C SER A 35 -0.20 4.96 8.89
N ARG A 36 -0.76 4.57 10.05
CA ARG A 36 -0.85 5.44 11.22
C ARG A 36 0.56 5.77 11.74
N LYS A 37 0.84 7.06 11.94
CA LYS A 37 2.08 7.55 12.58
C LYS A 37 2.19 6.97 14.00
N ARG A 38 3.41 6.61 14.41
CA ARG A 38 3.68 5.89 15.68
C ARG A 38 3.47 6.72 16.95
N ASN A 39 3.65 8.04 16.87
CA ASN A 39 3.67 8.93 18.03
C ASN A 39 2.64 10.05 17.87
N LYS A 40 1.39 9.72 17.54
CA LYS A 40 0.31 10.73 17.52
C LYS A 40 -0.12 11.02 18.96
N TYR A 41 -0.38 12.29 19.27
CA TYR A 41 -0.92 12.71 20.58
C TYR A 41 -2.15 11.90 21.01
N SER A 42 -3.00 11.54 20.05
CA SER A 42 -4.21 10.73 20.28
C SER A 42 -3.94 9.26 20.63
N ASP A 43 -2.70 8.78 20.56
CA ASP A 43 -2.38 7.37 20.85
C ASP A 43 -2.68 6.99 22.31
N ASN A 44 -2.56 7.95 23.23
CA ASN A 44 -2.93 7.77 24.64
C ASN A 44 -4.45 7.60 24.85
N LEU A 45 -5.25 8.08 23.89
CA LEU A 45 -6.71 7.98 23.94
C LEU A 45 -7.24 6.67 23.31
N ILE A 46 -6.36 5.85 22.71
CA ILE A 46 -6.78 4.59 22.08
C ILE A 46 -6.79 3.46 23.10
N LEU A 47 -7.98 3.07 23.54
CA LEU A 47 -8.17 1.94 24.45
C LEU A 47 -8.00 0.58 23.76
N ARG A 48 -8.54 0.42 22.54
CA ARG A 48 -8.45 -0.83 21.76
C ARG A 48 -8.39 -0.52 20.28
N ARG A 49 -7.50 -1.21 19.55
CA ARG A 49 -7.46 -1.17 18.09
C ARG A 49 -8.50 -2.13 17.51
N ARG A 50 -9.15 -1.72 16.41
CA ARG A 50 -10.05 -2.58 15.65
C ARG A 50 -9.28 -3.82 15.19
N SER A 51 -9.83 -5.01 15.46
CA SER A 51 -9.34 -6.25 14.86
C SER A 51 -9.57 -6.20 13.34
N LYS A 52 -8.60 -6.68 12.58
CA LYS A 52 -8.69 -6.69 11.13
C LYS A 52 -9.45 -7.92 10.66
#